data_AF-A0A819PMW7-F1
#
_entry.id   AF-A0A819PMW7-F1
#
_cell.length_a   1.000
_cell.length_b   1.000
_cell.length_c   1.000
_cell.angle_alpha   90.00
_cell.angle_beta   90.00
_cell.angle_gamma   90.00
#
_symmetry.space_group_name_H-M   'P 1'
#
loop_
_entity.id
_entity.type
_entity.pdbx_description
1 polymer ?
#
loop_
_entity_poly.entity_id
_entity_poly.type
_entity_poly.pdbx_seq_one_letter_code
_entity_poly.pdbx_strand_id
1 'polypeptide(L)' 'PYENLQKISDDQEQSYPISYKNSLVPVQIELPRINPNFIGKLYRYIYAGRGAPNYNFDALVKIDLQTQKIAGL' A
#
# COMPACT_ATOMS: atom_id res chain seq x y z
N PRO A 1 -19.03 -24.09 -16.39
CA PRO A 1 -18.10 -23.20 -17.10
C PRO A 1 -17.52 -22.14 -16.15
N TYR A 2 -16.57 -22.54 -15.31
CA TYR A 2 -15.82 -21.65 -14.40
C TYR A 2 -14.32 -21.74 -14.67
N GLU A 3 -13.97 -21.91 -15.95
CA GLU A 3 -12.59 -21.86 -16.42
C GLU A 3 -12.30 -20.43 -16.82
N ASN A 4 -11.66 -19.67 -15.92
CA ASN A 4 -10.82 -18.48 -16.16
C ASN A 4 -10.79 -17.57 -14.92
N LEU A 5 -10.64 -18.16 -13.73
CA LEU A 5 -9.93 -17.46 -12.65
C LEU A 5 -8.44 -17.64 -12.94
N GLN A 6 -7.94 -16.87 -13.92
CA GLN A 6 -6.51 -16.76 -14.17
C GLN A 6 -5.86 -16.34 -12.86
N LYS A 7 -4.98 -17.22 -12.38
CA LYS A 7 -3.88 -16.94 -11.45
C LYS A 7 -3.34 -15.55 -11.72
N ILE A 8 -3.78 -14.55 -10.96
CA ILE A 8 -3.04 -13.31 -10.82
C ILE A 8 -1.90 -13.70 -9.90
N SER A 9 -0.76 -13.97 -10.53
CA SER A 9 0.51 -14.34 -9.91
C SER A 9 0.78 -13.48 -8.67
N ASP A 10 1.05 -14.12 -7.55
CA ASP A 10 1.57 -13.55 -6.29
C ASP A 10 2.96 -12.88 -6.42
N ASP A 11 3.45 -12.63 -7.64
CA ASP A 11 4.85 -12.26 -7.93
C ASP A 11 5.00 -10.97 -8.76
N GLN A 12 4.06 -10.03 -8.66
CA GLN A 12 4.37 -8.64 -8.99
C GLN A 12 4.31 -7.79 -7.73
N GLU A 13 5.27 -8.03 -6.82
CA GLU A 13 5.79 -6.95 -5.99
C GLU A 13 6.20 -5.84 -6.95
N GLN A 14 5.29 -4.90 -7.23
CA GLN A 14 5.62 -3.71 -8.01
C GLN A 14 6.73 -3.00 -7.25
N SER A 15 7.95 -3.22 -7.72
CA SER A 15 9.14 -2.57 -7.22
C SER A 15 8.92 -1.08 -7.40
N TYR A 16 8.83 -0.40 -6.26
CA TYR A 16 8.71 1.05 -6.15
C TYR A 16 9.65 1.77 -7.13
N PRO A 17 9.31 2.99 -7.59
CA PRO A 17 10.31 3.84 -8.18
C PRO A 17 11.51 3.88 -7.24
N ILE A 18 12.66 3.48 -7.76
CA ILE A 18 13.93 3.27 -7.04
C ILE A 18 14.31 4.50 -6.19
N SER A 19 13.72 5.67 -6.49
CA SER A 19 14.00 6.95 -5.85
C SER A 19 13.95 6.88 -4.32
N TYR A 20 12.92 6.28 -3.70
CA TYR A 20 12.75 6.36 -2.24
C TYR A 20 13.54 5.33 -1.43
N LYS A 21 13.86 4.16 -1.99
CA LYS A 21 14.59 3.11 -1.26
C LYS A 21 15.99 3.56 -0.82
N ASN A 22 16.56 4.54 -1.53
CA ASN A 22 17.84 5.18 -1.24
C ASN A 22 17.71 6.72 -1.11
N SER A 23 16.50 7.27 -0.97
CA SER A 23 16.33 8.72 -0.84
C SER A 23 16.67 9.18 0.57
N LEU A 24 17.36 10.31 0.68
CA LEU A 24 17.48 11.05 1.94
C LEU A 24 16.20 11.84 2.26
N VAL A 25 15.26 11.94 1.31
CA VAL A 25 13.96 12.56 1.52
C VAL A 25 13.09 11.56 2.30
N PRO A 26 12.61 11.93 3.51
CA PRO A 26 11.73 11.06 4.27
C PRO A 26 10.47 10.73 3.48
N VAL A 27 9.91 9.54 3.68
CA VAL A 27 8.59 9.18 3.14
C VAL A 27 7.54 9.47 4.20
N GLN A 28 6.48 10.15 3.81
CA GLN A 28 5.30 10.42 4.62
C GLN A 28 4.15 9.52 4.17
N ILE A 29 3.42 8.95 5.13
CA ILE A 29 2.20 8.17 4.92
C ILE A 29 1.08 8.81 5.71
N GLU A 30 0.02 9.24 5.04
CA GLU A 30 -1.07 9.99 5.66
C GLU A 30 -2.45 9.62 5.10
N LEU A 31 -3.48 10.16 5.76
CA LEU A 31 -4.89 9.96 5.44
C LEU A 31 -5.27 8.46 5.44
N PRO A 32 -4.97 7.71 6.52
CA PRO A 32 -5.27 6.29 6.56
C PRO A 32 -6.80 6.06 6.45
N ARG A 33 -7.13 5.03 5.70
CA ARG A 33 -8.48 4.50 5.52
C ARG A 33 -8.44 2.99 5.73
N ILE A 34 -9.48 2.49 6.38
CA ILE A 34 -9.73 1.06 6.56
C ILE A 34 -11.03 0.69 5.85
N ASN A 35 -11.20 -0.60 5.57
CA ASN A 35 -12.48 -1.11 5.08
C ASN A 35 -13.57 -0.85 6.15
N PRO A 36 -14.68 -0.15 5.83
CA PRO A 36 -15.73 0.19 6.78
C PRO A 36 -16.31 -1.01 7.55
N ASN A 37 -16.32 -2.20 6.96
CA ASN A 37 -16.83 -3.42 7.60
C ASN A 37 -16.01 -3.88 8.82
N PHE A 38 -14.81 -3.31 8.99
CA PHE A 38 -13.87 -3.59 10.07
C PHE A 38 -13.72 -2.46 11.09
N ILE A 39 -14.53 -1.40 11.02
CA ILE A 39 -14.54 -0.37 12.06
C ILE A 39 -14.92 -1.03 13.41
N GLY A 40 -14.08 -0.81 14.42
CA GLY A 40 -14.22 -1.41 15.75
C GLY A 40 -13.81 -2.89 15.86
N LYS A 41 -13.22 -3.47 14.81
CA LYS A 41 -12.75 -4.87 14.78
C LYS A 41 -11.26 -4.93 14.49
N LEU A 42 -10.65 -6.09 14.70
CA LEU A 42 -9.30 -6.36 14.22
C LEU A 42 -9.28 -6.32 12.69
N TYR A 43 -8.31 -5.60 12.13
CA TYR A 43 -8.10 -5.49 10.69
C TYR A 43 -6.61 -5.66 10.36
N ARG A 44 -6.33 -6.14 9.15
CA ARG A 44 -4.96 -6.41 8.68
C ARG A 44 -4.43 -5.32 7.75
N TYR A 45 -5.30 -4.64 7.03
CA TYR A 45 -4.91 -3.75 5.94
C TYR A 45 -5.34 -2.30 6.19
N ILE A 46 -4.42 -1.36 5.93
CA ILE A 46 -4.68 0.08 5.83
C ILE A 46 -4.39 0.53 4.39
N TYR A 47 -5.15 1.52 3.93
CA TYR A 47 -4.93 2.22 2.67
C TYR A 47 -4.59 3.67 2.97
N ALA A 48 -3.55 4.22 2.37
CA ALA A 48 -3.08 5.57 2.70
C ALA A 48 -2.42 6.25 1.50
N GLY A 49 -2.36 7.59 1.53
CA GLY A 49 -1.54 8.36 0.61
C GLY A 49 -0.07 8.30 1.02
N ARG A 50 0.83 8.16 0.05
CA ARG A 50 2.28 8.26 0.21
C ARG A 50 2.78 9.51 -0.52
N GLY A 51 3.73 10.21 0.08
CA GLY A 51 4.42 11.34 -0.55
C GLY A 51 5.67 11.75 0.21
N ALA A 52 6.25 12.89 -0.18
CA ALA A 52 7.33 13.53 0.56
C ALA A 52 6.75 14.57 1.55
N PRO A 53 7.39 14.79 2.72
CA PRO A 53 6.99 15.81 3.68
C PRO A 53 6.83 17.18 3.05
N ASN A 54 5.68 17.82 3.25
CA ASN A 54 5.31 19.13 2.69
C ASN A 54 5.10 19.16 1.16
N TYR A 55 5.00 18.00 0.51
CA TYR A 55 4.66 17.88 -0.91
C TYR A 55 3.34 17.13 -1.11
N ASN A 56 2.86 17.11 -2.35
CA ASN A 56 1.67 16.34 -2.72
C ASN A 56 1.92 14.83 -2.60
N PHE A 57 0.86 14.08 -2.26
CA PHE A 57 0.88 12.63 -2.34
C PHE A 57 1.05 12.18 -3.79
N ASP A 58 1.97 11.24 -4.00
CA ASP A 58 2.36 10.74 -5.32
C ASP A 58 1.90 9.30 -5.58
N ALA A 59 1.45 8.59 -4.54
CA ALA A 59 0.95 7.22 -4.67
C ALA A 59 -0.11 6.89 -3.61
N LEU A 60 -1.00 5.98 -3.97
CA LEU A 60 -1.84 5.27 -3.01
C LEU A 60 -1.13 3.96 -2.63
N VAL A 61 -1.09 3.65 -1.35
CA VAL A 61 -0.44 2.44 -0.84
C VAL A 61 -1.39 1.61 0.01
N LYS A 62 -1.20 0.29 -0.06
CA LYS A 62 -1.77 -0.69 0.85
C LYS A 62 -0.69 -1.15 1.84
N ILE A 63 -1.02 -1.17 3.12
CA ILE A 63 -0.11 -1.56 4.20
C ILE A 63 -0.68 -2.79 4.89
N ASP A 64 0.09 -3.87 4.93
CA ASP A 64 -0.20 -5.06 5.72
C ASP A 64 0.40 -4.91 7.12
N LEU A 65 -0.45 -4.68 8.12
CA LEU A 65 -0.03 -4.46 9.51
C LEU A 65 0.59 -5.70 10.16
N GLN A 66 0.32 -6.90 9.62
CA GLN A 66 0.88 -8.13 10.17
C GLN A 66 2.32 -8.35 9.70
N THR A 67 2.60 -8.08 8.43
CA THR A 67 3.92 -8.31 7.82
C THR A 67 4.76 -7.05 7.68
N GLN A 68 4.17 -5.88 7.96
CA GLN A 68 4.72 -4.55 7.72
C GLN A 68 5.09 -4.28 6.24
N LYS A 69 4.60 -5.13 5.32
CA LYS A 69 4.76 -4.90 3.89
C LYS A 69 3.88 -3.74 3.44
N ILE A 70 4.47 -2.86 2.67
CA ILE A 70 3.76 -1.84 1.90
C ILE A 70 3.67 -2.38 0.46
N ALA A 71 2.59 -2.06 -0.25
CA ALA A 71 2.44 -2.30 -1.69
C ALA A 71 1.80 -1.07 -2.35
N GLY A 72 2.25 -0.72 -3.55
CA GLY A 72 1.56 0.26 -4.39
C GLY A 72 0.23 -0.31 -4.93
N LEU A 73 -0.72 0.58 -5.20
CA LEU A 73 -2.04 0.27 -5.79
C LEU A 73 -2.22 0.93 -7.15
#